data_AF-A0A8J3BZB4-F1
#
_entry.id   AF-A0A8J3BZB4-F1
#
_cell.length_a   1.000
_cell.length_b   1.000
_cell.length_c   1.000
_cell.angle_alpha   90.00
_cell.angle_beta   90.00
_cell.angle_gamma   90.00
#
_symmetry.space_group_name_H-M   'P 1'
#
loop_
_entity.id
_entity.type
_entity.pdbx_description
1 polymer ?
#
loop_
_entity_poly.entity_id
_entity_poly.type
_entity_poly.pdbx_seq_one_letter_code
_entity_poly.pdbx_strand_id
1 'polypeptide(L)'
;MWWGAGAVAVVVVLSAYLAWTAHRVERVHRRARSAGQALDAHLLRRAAAAAVVAEKAEAVEMYAAARLALDAGTGEREAAENDLTRHLAAVRLDEAEPAMRALWAANRRVVLARQVHTDLVRDALTARRRPVVRLLRMARRYPAPAYFDIVEPALPVPAPAVSPEAANSGTADSRTADSTAAPEGTVPAEGTVPAEAI
;
A
#
# COMPACT_ATOMS: atom_id res chain seq x y z
N MET A 1 -33.59 -50.57 19.14
CA MET A 1 -32.33 -50.50 18.37
C MET A 1 -32.14 -49.20 17.58
N TRP A 2 -33.22 -48.45 17.27
CA TRP A 2 -33.15 -47.15 16.56
C TRP A 2 -32.36 -46.04 17.27
N TRP A 3 -32.30 -46.06 18.60
CA TRP A 3 -31.51 -45.10 19.39
C TRP A 3 -30.01 -45.19 19.11
N GLY A 4 -29.47 -46.39 18.90
CA GLY A 4 -28.05 -46.57 18.56
C GLY A 4 -27.70 -46.00 17.18
N ALA A 5 -28.56 -46.25 16.19
CA ALA A 5 -28.41 -45.66 14.86
C ALA A 5 -28.50 -44.12 14.90
N GLY A 6 -29.43 -43.57 15.67
CA GLY A 6 -29.55 -42.12 15.90
C GLY A 6 -28.30 -41.53 16.54
N ALA A 7 -27.75 -42.17 17.58
CA ALA A 7 -26.53 -41.72 18.24
C ALA A 7 -25.33 -41.71 17.27
N VAL A 8 -25.16 -42.75 16.46
CA VAL A 8 -24.09 -42.81 15.44
C VAL A 8 -24.26 -41.70 14.41
N ALA A 9 -25.48 -41.47 13.92
CA ALA A 9 -25.74 -40.40 12.96
C ALA A 9 -25.38 -39.01 13.53
N VAL A 10 -25.75 -38.74 14.77
CA VAL A 10 -25.40 -37.48 15.46
C VAL A 10 -23.88 -37.32 15.59
N VAL A 11 -23.16 -38.38 15.98
CA VAL A 11 -21.70 -38.35 16.09
C VAL A 11 -21.03 -38.07 14.73
N VAL A 12 -21.52 -38.69 13.66
CA VAL A 12 -21.00 -38.47 12.30
C VAL A 12 -21.20 -37.01 11.87
N VAL A 13 -22.42 -36.49 12.03
CA VAL A 13 -22.74 -35.08 11.68
C VAL A 13 -21.89 -34.11 12.51
N LEU A 14 -21.77 -34.35 13.82
CA LEU A 14 -20.96 -33.51 14.69
C LEU A 14 -19.47 -33.55 14.29
N SER A 15 -18.92 -34.74 14.02
CA SER A 15 -17.53 -34.89 13.60
C SER A 15 -17.26 -34.17 12.28
N ALA A 16 -18.16 -34.31 11.30
CA ALA A 16 -18.07 -33.59 10.03
C ALA A 16 -18.11 -32.07 10.22
N TYR A 17 -19.03 -31.58 11.08
CA TYR A 17 -19.13 -30.16 11.41
C TYR A 17 -17.86 -29.61 12.08
N LEU A 18 -17.28 -30.36 13.02
CA LEU A 18 -16.03 -29.99 13.70
C LEU A 18 -14.85 -29.98 12.74
N ALA A 19 -14.73 -30.99 11.86
CA ALA A 19 -13.69 -31.04 10.84
C ALA A 19 -13.78 -29.85 9.88
N TRP A 20 -14.99 -29.52 9.40
CA TRP A 20 -15.22 -28.36 8.55
C TRP A 20 -14.84 -27.04 9.25
N THR A 21 -15.23 -26.89 10.52
CA THR A 21 -14.90 -25.71 11.32
C THR A 21 -13.38 -25.58 11.52
N ALA A 22 -12.69 -26.68 11.81
CA ALA A 22 -11.24 -26.71 11.99
C ALA A 22 -10.50 -26.31 10.70
N HIS A 23 -10.90 -26.85 9.54
CA HIS A 23 -10.34 -26.48 8.24
C HIS A 23 -10.55 -25.00 7.91
N ARG A 24 -11.75 -24.47 8.20
CA ARG A 24 -12.06 -23.06 7.97
C ARG A 24 -11.18 -22.15 8.82
N VAL A 25 -11.01 -22.45 10.11
CA VAL A 25 -10.17 -21.67 11.02
C VAL A 25 -8.70 -21.72 10.56
N GLU A 26 -8.21 -22.91 10.20
CA GLU A 26 -6.82 -23.08 9.75
C GLU A 26 -6.55 -22.29 8.46
N ARG A 27 -7.48 -22.30 7.50
CA ARG A 27 -7.34 -21.53 6.25
C ARG A 27 -7.13 -20.05 6.51
N VAL A 28 -7.88 -19.45 7.44
CA VAL A 28 -7.77 -18.02 7.75
C VAL A 28 -6.45 -17.71 8.46
N HIS A 29 -6.02 -18.56 9.42
CA HIS A 29 -4.74 -18.38 10.11
C HIS A 29 -3.54 -18.55 9.17
N ARG A 30 -3.57 -19.52 8.25
CA ARG A 30 -2.54 -19.68 7.22
C ARG A 30 -2.43 -18.44 6.32
N ARG A 31 -3.57 -17.88 5.91
CA ARG A 31 -3.60 -16.66 5.09
C ARG A 31 -2.99 -15.46 5.80
N ALA A 32 -3.34 -15.24 7.07
CA ALA A 32 -2.74 -14.17 7.87
C ALA A 32 -1.22 -14.35 7.99
N ARG A 33 -0.73 -15.57 8.25
CA ARG A 33 0.71 -15.85 8.30
C ARG A 33 1.41 -15.62 6.96
N SER A 34 0.82 -16.05 5.84
CA SER A 34 1.40 -15.81 4.52
C SER A 34 1.43 -14.32 4.17
N ALA A 35 0.44 -13.55 4.62
CA ALA A 35 0.42 -12.10 4.42
C ALA A 35 1.51 -11.40 5.24
N GLY A 36 1.76 -11.84 6.48
CA GLY A 36 2.90 -11.38 7.28
C GLY A 36 4.24 -11.64 6.58
N GLN A 37 4.46 -12.86 6.08
CA GLN A 37 5.68 -13.18 5.33
C GLN A 37 5.84 -12.35 4.04
N ALA A 38 4.73 -12.07 3.35
CA ALA A 38 4.75 -11.21 2.17
C ALA A 38 5.12 -9.76 2.54
N LEU A 39 4.54 -9.24 3.62
CA LEU A 39 4.87 -7.92 4.17
C LEU A 39 6.36 -7.83 4.52
N ASP A 40 6.90 -8.82 5.24
CA ASP A 40 8.33 -8.87 5.61
C ASP A 40 9.23 -8.81 4.38
N ALA A 41 8.89 -9.53 3.30
CA ALA A 41 9.64 -9.48 2.06
C ALA A 41 9.59 -8.08 1.40
N HIS A 42 8.47 -7.36 1.52
CA HIS A 42 8.38 -5.98 1.02
C HIS A 42 9.17 -4.99 1.87
N LEU A 43 9.20 -5.17 3.20
CA LEU A 43 10.02 -4.38 4.11
C LEU A 43 11.52 -4.55 3.82
N LEU A 44 11.99 -5.79 3.62
CA LEU A 44 13.38 -6.05 3.23
C LEU A 44 13.76 -5.37 1.91
N ARG A 45 12.88 -5.42 0.90
CA ARG A 45 13.10 -4.72 -0.38
C ARG A 45 13.14 -3.20 -0.21
N ARG A 46 12.29 -2.65 0.66
CA ARG A 46 12.29 -1.22 1.00
C ARG A 46 13.58 -0.82 1.69
N ALA A 47 14.00 -1.55 2.72
CA ALA A 47 15.23 -1.27 3.46
C ALA A 47 16.47 -1.33 2.56
N ALA A 48 16.54 -2.32 1.65
CA ALA A 48 17.62 -2.40 0.65
C ALA A 48 17.60 -1.20 -0.31
N ALA A 49 16.42 -0.80 -0.82
CA ALA A 49 16.29 0.38 -1.67
C ALA A 49 16.67 1.67 -0.92
N ALA A 50 16.30 1.77 0.35
CA ALA A 50 16.65 2.91 1.20
C ALA A 50 18.16 2.99 1.45
N ALA A 51 18.85 1.86 1.66
CA ALA A 51 20.31 1.84 1.80
C ALA A 51 21.01 2.37 0.54
N VAL A 52 20.56 1.96 -0.65
CA VAL A 52 21.11 2.47 -1.93
C VAL A 52 20.90 3.97 -2.08
N VAL A 53 19.71 4.47 -1.73
CA VAL A 53 19.41 5.91 -1.76
C VAL A 53 20.29 6.66 -0.74
N ALA A 54 20.44 6.13 0.47
CA ALA A 54 21.23 6.74 1.52
C ALA A 54 22.72 6.81 1.16
N GLU A 55 23.26 5.77 0.52
CA GLU A 55 24.65 5.75 0.03
C GLU A 55 24.91 6.87 -0.98
N LYS A 56 24.01 7.04 -1.96
CA LYS A 56 24.14 8.08 -2.99
C LYS A 56 23.94 9.50 -2.47
N ALA A 57 23.08 9.66 -1.47
CA ALA A 57 22.85 10.94 -0.80
C ALA A 57 23.87 11.24 0.30
N GLU A 58 24.87 10.36 0.49
CA GLU A 58 25.85 10.42 1.59
C GLU A 58 25.19 10.56 2.99
N ALA A 59 23.99 10.00 3.14
CA ALA A 59 23.17 10.08 4.34
C ALA A 59 23.50 8.94 5.32
N VAL A 60 24.60 9.08 6.06
CA VAL A 60 25.16 8.05 6.96
C VAL A 60 24.13 7.49 7.95
N GLU A 61 23.39 8.35 8.64
CA GLU A 61 22.38 7.94 9.64
C GLU A 61 21.23 7.14 9.01
N MET A 62 20.80 7.53 7.80
CA MET A 62 19.76 6.81 7.06
C MET A 62 20.27 5.45 6.57
N TYR A 63 21.53 5.38 6.14
CA TYR A 63 22.16 4.12 5.76
C TYR A 63 22.25 3.15 6.95
N ALA A 64 22.67 3.64 8.12
CA ALA A 64 22.71 2.86 9.35
C ALA A 64 21.32 2.36 9.74
N ALA A 65 20.30 3.22 9.72
CA ALA A 65 18.92 2.81 9.99
C ALA A 65 18.39 1.77 9.00
N ALA A 66 18.72 1.91 7.71
CA ALA A 66 18.36 0.92 6.69
C ALA A 66 19.04 -0.43 6.92
N ARG A 67 20.30 -0.42 7.37
CA ARG A 67 21.03 -1.64 7.72
C ARG A 67 20.46 -2.32 8.95
N LEU A 68 20.13 -1.56 10.00
CA LEU A 68 19.44 -2.06 11.18
C LEU A 68 18.09 -2.69 10.80
N ALA A 69 17.33 -2.04 9.91
CA ALA A 69 16.09 -2.62 9.39
C ALA A 69 16.34 -3.94 8.65
N LEU A 70 17.37 -4.06 7.81
CA LEU A 70 17.70 -5.33 7.13
C LEU A 70 18.00 -6.46 8.13
N ASP A 71 18.80 -6.17 9.15
CA ASP A 71 19.31 -7.16 10.10
C ASP A 71 18.32 -7.47 11.25
N ALA A 72 17.24 -6.68 11.43
CA ALA A 72 16.31 -6.80 12.55
C ALA A 72 15.55 -8.15 12.62
N GLY A 73 15.50 -8.77 13.81
CA GLY A 73 14.66 -9.94 14.05
C GLY A 73 13.16 -9.60 14.08
N THR A 74 12.28 -10.61 14.12
CA THR A 74 10.81 -10.41 14.11
C THR A 74 10.30 -9.52 15.25
N GLY A 75 10.93 -9.54 16.43
CA GLY A 75 10.55 -8.72 17.58
C GLY A 75 11.05 -7.27 17.55
N GLU A 76 12.12 -7.00 16.78
CA GLU A 76 12.75 -5.67 16.66
C GLU A 76 12.37 -4.96 15.36
N ARG A 77 11.78 -5.71 14.42
CA ARG A 77 11.46 -5.27 13.06
C ARG A 77 10.59 -4.01 13.04
N GLU A 78 9.58 -3.92 13.91
CA GLU A 78 8.71 -2.74 13.99
C GLU A 78 9.49 -1.48 14.36
N ALA A 79 10.32 -1.56 15.39
CA ALA A 79 11.14 -0.43 15.84
C ALA A 79 12.13 -0.01 14.76
N ALA A 80 12.83 -0.96 14.14
CA ALA A 80 13.80 -0.66 13.09
C ALA A 80 13.16 -0.02 11.84
N GLU A 81 11.98 -0.47 11.42
CA GLU A 81 11.23 0.13 10.31
C GLU A 81 10.71 1.54 10.64
N ASN A 82 10.31 1.77 11.89
CA ASN A 82 9.91 3.09 12.37
C ASN A 82 11.09 4.06 12.36
N ASP A 83 12.26 3.62 12.83
CA ASP A 83 13.49 4.41 12.81
C ASP A 83 13.89 4.77 11.38
N LEU A 84 13.92 3.78 10.48
CA LEU A 84 14.16 4.01 9.06
C LEU A 84 13.18 5.02 8.46
N THR A 85 11.89 4.95 8.81
CA THR A 85 10.87 5.88 8.33
C THR A 85 11.13 7.30 8.82
N ARG A 86 11.57 7.47 10.07
CA ARG A 86 11.95 8.79 10.62
C ARG A 86 13.17 9.38 9.90
N HIS A 87 14.22 8.59 9.68
CA HIS A 87 15.39 9.06 8.94
C HIS A 87 15.07 9.40 7.49
N LEU A 88 14.24 8.59 6.83
CA LEU A 88 13.79 8.83 5.46
C LEU A 88 13.02 10.16 5.34
N ALA A 89 12.20 10.51 6.34
CA ALA A 89 11.45 11.77 6.35
C ALA A 89 12.33 13.02 6.50
N ALA A 90 13.54 12.88 7.05
CA ALA A 90 14.47 13.99 7.26
C ALA A 90 15.32 14.32 6.01
N VAL A 91 15.42 13.40 5.05
CA VAL A 91 16.25 13.58 3.86
C VAL A 91 15.44 14.24 2.75
N ARG A 92 16.01 15.27 2.09
CA ARG A 92 15.44 15.80 0.84
C ARG A 92 15.85 14.91 -0.32
N LEU A 93 14.85 14.41 -1.03
CA LEU A 93 14.99 13.40 -2.05
C LEU A 93 14.71 14.02 -3.43
N ASP A 94 15.56 13.77 -4.42
CA ASP A 94 15.29 14.13 -5.82
C ASP A 94 14.45 13.02 -6.48
N GLU A 95 13.23 13.35 -6.88
CA GLU A 95 12.29 12.41 -7.48
C GLU A 95 12.70 11.94 -8.89
N ALA A 96 13.58 12.70 -9.57
CA ALA A 96 14.08 12.33 -10.89
C ALA A 96 14.99 11.09 -10.85
N GLU A 97 15.57 10.78 -9.70
CA GLU A 97 16.57 9.74 -9.59
C GLU A 97 15.95 8.32 -9.66
N PRO A 98 16.48 7.40 -10.48
CA PRO A 98 15.96 6.03 -10.57
C PRO A 98 15.94 5.26 -9.25
N ALA A 99 16.95 5.45 -8.38
CA ALA A 99 16.99 4.83 -7.06
C ALA A 99 15.83 5.31 -6.17
N MET A 100 15.49 6.61 -6.28
CA MET A 100 14.37 7.19 -5.57
C MET A 100 13.03 6.60 -6.01
N ARG A 101 12.82 6.49 -7.32
CA ARG A 101 11.60 5.87 -7.87
C ARG A 101 11.44 4.43 -7.40
N ALA A 102 12.53 3.67 -7.32
CA ALA A 102 12.51 2.30 -6.79
C ALA A 102 12.12 2.27 -5.31
N LEU A 103 12.67 3.16 -4.48
CA LEU A 103 12.28 3.31 -3.08
C LEU A 103 10.80 3.68 -2.92
N TRP A 104 10.31 4.63 -3.73
CA TRP A 104 8.89 5.01 -3.72
C TRP A 104 7.96 3.87 -4.14
N ALA A 105 8.38 3.07 -5.12
CA ALA A 105 7.64 1.89 -5.52
C ALA A 105 7.68 0.80 -4.45
N ALA A 106 8.76 0.70 -3.66
CA ALA A 106 8.85 -0.20 -2.52
C ALA A 106 7.93 0.27 -1.37
N ASN A 107 7.96 1.56 -1.00
CA ASN A 107 7.08 2.16 -0.01
C ASN A 107 5.61 1.86 -0.33
N ARG A 108 5.17 2.14 -1.56
CA ARG A 108 3.79 1.84 -2.01
C ARG A 108 3.39 0.37 -1.80
N ARG A 109 4.30 -0.57 -2.11
CA ARG A 109 4.03 -2.00 -1.91
C ARG A 109 3.95 -2.38 -0.43
N VAL A 110 4.73 -1.74 0.44
CA VAL A 110 4.66 -1.93 1.89
C VAL A 110 3.30 -1.47 2.43
N VAL A 111 2.82 -0.30 2.02
CA VAL A 111 1.48 0.22 2.39
C VAL A 111 0.39 -0.80 2.06
N LEU A 112 0.37 -1.27 0.81
CA LEU A 112 -0.62 -2.25 0.35
C LEU A 112 -0.49 -3.59 1.10
N ALA A 113 0.73 -4.09 1.30
CA ALA A 113 0.98 -5.32 2.02
C ALA A 113 0.54 -5.24 3.49
N ARG A 114 0.76 -4.08 4.14
CA ARG A 114 0.31 -3.82 5.52
C ARG A 114 -1.20 -3.84 5.62
N GLN A 115 -1.90 -3.22 4.68
CA GLN A 115 -3.36 -3.23 4.65
C GLN A 115 -3.90 -4.65 4.52
N VAL A 116 -3.40 -5.42 3.55
CA VAL A 116 -3.81 -6.82 3.34
C VAL A 116 -3.51 -7.68 4.58
N HIS A 117 -2.34 -7.50 5.20
CA HIS A 117 -1.99 -8.20 6.44
C HIS A 117 -2.97 -7.85 7.56
N THR A 118 -3.26 -6.57 7.76
CA THR A 118 -4.18 -6.07 8.80
C THR A 118 -5.59 -6.65 8.64
N ASP A 119 -6.10 -6.70 7.41
CA ASP A 119 -7.41 -7.27 7.11
C ASP A 119 -7.45 -8.78 7.41
N LEU A 120 -6.41 -9.51 7.00
CA LEU A 120 -6.32 -10.96 7.27
C LEU A 120 -6.09 -11.28 8.75
N VAL A 121 -5.36 -10.43 9.48
CA VAL A 121 -5.23 -10.51 10.95
C VAL A 121 -6.60 -10.28 11.60
N ARG A 122 -7.36 -9.27 11.16
CA ARG A 122 -8.72 -9.00 11.65
C ARG A 122 -9.66 -10.19 11.40
N ASP A 123 -9.60 -10.80 10.21
CA ASP A 123 -10.36 -12.01 9.89
C ASP A 123 -9.99 -13.18 10.80
N ALA A 124 -8.69 -13.39 11.02
CA ALA A 124 -8.19 -14.46 11.89
C ALA A 124 -8.62 -14.27 13.35
N LEU A 125 -8.54 -13.04 13.87
CA LEU A 125 -9.01 -12.68 15.21
C LEU A 125 -10.52 -12.86 15.35
N THR A 126 -11.29 -12.46 14.33
CA THR A 126 -12.75 -12.65 14.30
C THR A 126 -13.12 -14.13 14.31
N ALA A 127 -12.42 -14.96 13.53
CA ALA A 127 -12.60 -16.41 13.55
C ALA A 127 -12.27 -17.01 14.93
N ARG A 128 -11.22 -16.52 15.59
CA ARG A 128 -10.77 -16.97 16.92
C ARG A 128 -11.76 -16.62 18.05
N ARG A 129 -12.57 -15.57 17.89
CA ARG A 129 -13.59 -15.15 18.87
C ARG A 129 -14.85 -16.03 18.89
N ARG A 130 -15.08 -16.88 17.88
CA ARG A 130 -16.28 -17.72 17.78
C ARG A 130 -16.40 -18.71 18.97
N PRO A 131 -17.59 -18.91 19.54
CA PRO A 131 -17.78 -19.68 20.77
C PRO A 131 -17.35 -21.15 20.62
N VAL A 132 -17.67 -21.79 19.49
CA VAL A 132 -17.26 -23.17 19.20
C VAL A 132 -15.72 -23.31 19.16
N VAL A 133 -15.03 -22.34 18.56
CA VAL A 133 -13.56 -22.33 18.44
C VAL A 133 -12.90 -22.13 19.81
N ARG A 134 -13.48 -21.27 20.65
CA ARG A 134 -13.03 -21.03 22.03
C ARG A 134 -13.27 -22.24 22.93
N LEU A 135 -14.49 -22.79 22.91
CA LEU A 135 -14.88 -23.93 23.73
C LEU A 135 -14.02 -25.16 23.42
N LEU A 136 -13.74 -25.41 22.14
CA LEU A 136 -12.94 -26.55 21.69
C LEU A 136 -11.43 -26.29 21.65
N ARG A 137 -10.98 -25.10 22.08
CA ARG A 137 -9.57 -24.67 22.09
C ARG A 137 -8.84 -24.88 20.75
N MET A 138 -9.57 -24.89 19.62
CA MET A 138 -9.04 -25.19 18.29
C MET A 138 -7.98 -24.18 17.85
N ALA A 139 -8.07 -22.94 18.33
CA ALA A 139 -7.10 -21.88 18.01
C ALA A 139 -5.83 -21.92 18.87
N ARG A 140 -5.68 -22.85 19.83
CA ARG A 140 -4.48 -22.93 20.69
C ARG A 140 -3.23 -23.38 19.94
N ARG A 141 -3.40 -24.12 18.84
CA ARG A 141 -2.29 -24.61 17.99
C ARG A 141 -1.65 -23.50 17.13
N TYR A 142 -2.34 -22.38 16.92
CA TYR A 142 -1.85 -21.29 16.08
C TYR A 142 -1.41 -20.12 16.96
N PRO A 143 -0.22 -19.53 16.70
CA PRO A 143 0.17 -18.29 17.37
C PRO A 143 -0.89 -17.21 17.11
N ALA A 144 -1.13 -16.37 18.11
CA ALA A 144 -2.11 -15.30 17.98
C ALA A 144 -1.66 -14.33 16.87
N PRO A 145 -2.51 -14.05 15.86
CA PRO A 145 -2.22 -13.02 14.87
C PRO A 145 -2.01 -11.68 15.60
N ALA A 146 -0.91 -10.99 15.29
CA ALA A 146 -0.60 -9.68 15.82
C ALA A 146 -0.65 -8.64 14.71
N TYR A 147 -1.13 -7.45 15.06
CA TYR A 147 -1.03 -6.29 14.18
C TYR A 147 0.42 -5.84 14.09
N PHE A 148 0.78 -5.26 12.95
CA PHE A 148 2.10 -4.72 12.71
C PHE A 148 1.99 -3.20 12.67
N ASP A 149 2.57 -2.53 13.66
CA ASP A 149 2.45 -1.08 13.81
C ASP A 149 3.71 -0.36 13.30
N ILE A 150 3.60 0.21 12.10
CA ILE A 150 4.62 1.08 11.52
C ILE A 150 3.99 2.46 11.28
N VAL A 151 4.82 3.48 11.44
CA VAL A 151 4.59 4.81 10.86
C VAL A 151 4.41 4.66 9.36
N GLU A 152 3.34 5.27 8.84
CA GLU A 152 3.02 5.20 7.43
C GLU A 152 4.12 5.92 6.61
N PRO A 153 4.74 5.26 5.61
CA PRO A 153 5.71 5.92 4.74
C PRO A 153 5.02 7.06 3.98
N ALA A 154 5.54 8.28 4.10
CA ALA A 154 4.98 9.43 3.39
C ALA A 154 5.12 9.22 1.88
N LEU A 155 4.05 8.90 1.16
CA LEU A 155 4.10 8.71 -0.29
C LEU A 155 4.01 10.06 -1.02
N PRO A 156 4.70 10.24 -2.17
CA PRO A 156 4.44 11.36 -3.05
C PRO A 156 3.00 11.22 -3.48
N VAL A 157 2.22 12.30 -3.30
CA VAL A 157 0.87 12.38 -3.86
C VAL A 157 1.04 12.12 -5.35
N PRO A 158 0.43 11.06 -5.93
CA PRO A 158 0.48 10.89 -7.37
C PRO A 158 -0.11 12.16 -7.97
N ALA A 159 0.68 12.86 -8.79
CA ALA A 159 0.17 13.96 -9.59
C ALA A 159 -1.14 13.46 -10.22
N PRO A 160 -2.25 14.20 -10.10
CA PRO A 160 -3.55 13.74 -10.56
C PRO A 160 -3.38 13.21 -11.97
N ALA A 161 -3.72 11.95 -12.19
CA ALA A 161 -3.62 11.31 -13.48
C ALA A 161 -4.38 12.22 -14.46
N VAL A 162 -3.63 12.95 -15.28
CA VAL A 162 -4.21 13.68 -16.39
C VAL A 162 -4.78 12.60 -17.31
N SER A 163 -6.09 12.39 -17.18
CA SER A 163 -6.82 11.47 -18.04
C SER A 163 -6.50 11.84 -19.49
N PRO A 164 -6.03 10.91 -20.34
CA PRO A 164 -5.75 11.18 -21.75
C PRO A 164 -7.01 11.55 -22.56
N GLU A 165 -8.19 11.60 -21.91
CA GLU A 165 -9.50 11.90 -22.51
C GLU A 165 -9.66 13.38 -22.93
N ALA A 166 -8.94 14.33 -22.32
CA ALA A 166 -9.09 15.75 -22.65
C ALA A 166 -8.36 16.18 -23.93
N ALA A 167 -7.47 15.34 -24.49
CA ALA A 167 -6.66 15.70 -25.66
C ALA A 167 -7.29 15.33 -27.01
N ASN A 168 -8.42 14.61 -27.04
CA ASN A 168 -9.00 14.08 -28.29
C ASN A 168 -10.37 14.66 -28.67
N SER A 169 -10.83 15.74 -28.02
CA SER A 169 -12.13 16.39 -28.32
C SER A 169 -12.03 17.62 -29.23
N GLY A 170 -10.89 17.85 -29.89
CA GLY A 170 -10.62 19.10 -30.61
C GLY A 170 -10.16 18.97 -32.06
N THR A 171 -10.64 18.00 -32.86
CA THR A 171 -10.42 18.03 -34.32
C THR A 171 -11.53 17.29 -35.08
N ALA A 172 -12.73 17.85 -35.11
CA ALA A 172 -13.66 17.59 -36.19
C ALA A 172 -14.70 18.71 -36.30
N ASP A 173 -14.73 19.30 -37.49
CA ASP A 173 -15.92 19.79 -38.18
C ASP A 173 -16.36 21.25 -37.94
N SER A 174 -15.92 22.11 -38.86
CA SER A 174 -16.82 23.03 -39.57
C SER A 174 -16.09 23.67 -40.76
N ARG A 175 -16.11 22.99 -41.91
CA ARG A 175 -15.83 23.59 -43.23
C ARG A 175 -17.11 23.53 -44.04
N THR A 176 -17.89 24.61 -44.11
CA THR A 176 -18.77 24.88 -45.25
C THR A 176 -19.12 26.37 -45.36
N ALA A 177 -18.96 26.88 -46.59
CA ALA A 177 -19.38 28.15 -47.19
C ALA A 177 -18.77 29.45 -46.61
N ASP A 178 -17.85 30.14 -47.28
CA ASP A 178 -17.97 30.81 -48.59
C ASP A 178 -19.04 31.92 -48.60
N SER A 179 -18.60 33.17 -48.39
CA SER A 179 -19.16 34.36 -49.06
C SER A 179 -18.29 35.61 -48.82
N THR A 180 -17.49 35.93 -49.83
CA THR A 180 -17.43 37.24 -50.52
C THR A 180 -17.26 38.57 -49.76
N ALA A 181 -16.22 39.30 -50.20
CA ALA A 181 -16.05 40.77 -50.34
C ALA A 181 -15.23 41.55 -49.29
N ALA A 182 -13.94 41.72 -49.66
CA ALA A 182 -13.24 42.99 -49.90
C ALA A 182 -12.84 43.93 -48.73
N PRO A 183 -11.77 44.74 -48.91
CA PRO A 183 -10.90 45.19 -47.82
C PRO A 183 -10.83 46.71 -47.65
N GLU A 184 -10.95 47.20 -46.41
CA GLU A 184 -10.47 48.52 -45.98
C GLU A 184 -9.95 48.33 -44.55
N GLY A 185 -8.68 48.52 -44.24
CA GLY A 185 -7.99 49.81 -44.36
C GLY A 185 -8.25 50.59 -43.06
N THR A 186 -7.26 50.63 -42.15
CA THR A 186 -6.89 51.78 -41.29
C THR A 186 -6.02 51.32 -40.11
N VAL A 187 -4.74 51.63 -40.24
CA VAL A 187 -3.75 51.80 -39.16
C VAL A 187 -4.08 53.14 -38.48
N PRO A 188 -3.87 53.30 -37.16
CA PRO A 188 -2.73 54.12 -36.77
C PRO A 188 -1.92 53.52 -35.63
N ALA A 189 -0.61 53.70 -35.78
CA ALA A 189 0.37 53.67 -34.72
C ALA A 189 0.40 55.02 -33.97
N GLU A 190 1.19 55.03 -32.90
CA GLU A 190 1.73 56.17 -32.13
C GLU A 190 0.91 56.74 -30.98
N GLY A 191 1.56 56.70 -29.82
CA GLY A 191 1.12 57.24 -28.54
C GLY A 191 2.15 56.92 -27.45
N THR A 192 3.37 57.41 -27.64
CA THR A 192 4.54 57.26 -26.77
C THR A 192 4.45 58.20 -25.55
N VAL A 193 4.32 57.63 -24.33
CA VAL A 193 5.10 57.93 -23.08
C VAL A 193 4.90 59.35 -22.44
N PRO A 194 5.37 59.65 -21.21
CA PRO A 194 5.07 59.18 -19.84
C PRO A 194 4.62 60.30 -18.85
N ALA A 195 4.51 59.92 -17.57
CA ALA A 195 5.00 60.65 -16.37
C ALA A 195 4.04 61.50 -15.52
N GLU A 196 4.23 61.28 -14.20
CA GLU A 196 3.97 62.13 -13.05
C GLU A 196 2.52 62.52 -12.71
N ALA A 197 2.03 62.08 -11.55
CA ALA A 197 2.17 62.83 -10.28
C ALA A 197 1.12 62.35 -9.26
N ILE A 198 1.62 61.95 -8.08
CA ILE A 198 0.98 62.05 -6.74
C ILE A 198 -0.36 61.34 -6.55
#